data_AF-A0A1Y0HSC4-F1
#
_entry.id   AF-A0A1Y0HSC4-F1
#
_cell.length_a   1.000
_cell.length_b   1.000
_cell.length_c   1.000
_cell.angle_alpha   90.00
_cell.angle_beta   90.00
_cell.angle_gamma   90.00
#
_symmetry.space_group_name_H-M   'P 1'
#
loop_
_entity.id
_entity.type
_entity.pdbx_description
1 polymer ?
#
loop_
_entity_poly.entity_id
_entity_poly.type
_entity_poly.pdbx_seq_one_letter_code
_entity_poly.pdbx_strand_id
1 'polypeptide(L)'
;MRKIMTTVLSATLVLGVTLGAAGPAGAAISYPSVGGRWDHGADTKDVWSHYYHPSLIHKSSTYGQNGLRSSGWHRANTTSYQWDEVRLFGNKAYYDVA
;
A
#
# COMPACT_ATOMS: atom_id res chain seq x y z
N MET A 1 -12.18 -7.17 -40.20
CA MET A 1 -11.26 -7.85 -39.27
C MET A 1 -10.43 -6.79 -38.57
N ARG A 2 -10.70 -6.49 -37.30
CA ARG A 2 -9.95 -5.48 -36.52
C ARG A 2 -8.87 -6.21 -35.72
N LYS A 3 -7.60 -5.89 -36.01
CA LYS A 3 -6.43 -6.49 -35.36
C LYS A 3 -6.39 -6.02 -33.91
N ILE A 4 -6.64 -6.93 -32.97
CA ILE A 4 -6.48 -6.67 -31.53
C ILE A 4 -4.99 -6.83 -31.25
N MET A 5 -4.26 -5.71 -31.21
CA MET A 5 -2.89 -5.67 -30.70
C MET A 5 -2.96 -5.60 -29.18
N THR A 6 -3.01 -6.76 -28.53
CA THR A 6 -2.79 -6.86 -27.09
C THR A 6 -1.29 -6.81 -26.85
N THR A 7 -0.77 -5.60 -26.65
CA THR A 7 0.59 -5.40 -26.16
C THR A 7 0.65 -5.98 -24.75
N VAL A 8 1.26 -7.15 -24.61
CA VAL A 8 1.61 -7.74 -23.30
C VAL A 8 2.73 -6.88 -22.73
N LEU A 9 2.36 -5.85 -21.97
CA LEU A 9 3.28 -5.09 -21.15
C LEU A 9 3.81 -6.06 -20.09
N SER A 10 5.01 -6.58 -20.32
CA SER A 10 5.73 -7.39 -19.34
C SER A 10 6.06 -6.47 -18.17
N ALA A 11 5.14 -6.38 -17.21
CA ALA A 11 5.36 -5.70 -15.95
C ALA A 11 6.47 -6.47 -15.23
N THR A 12 7.67 -5.91 -15.24
CA THR A 12 8.78 -6.41 -14.44
C THR A 12 8.39 -6.15 -13.00
N LEU A 13 7.91 -7.18 -12.30
CA LEU A 13 7.58 -7.10 -10.88
C LEU A 13 8.90 -6.93 -10.11
N VAL A 14 9.31 -5.69 -9.85
CA VAL A 14 10.33 -5.43 -8.84
C VAL A 14 9.65 -5.66 -7.49
N LEU A 15 9.84 -6.86 -6.94
CA LEU A 15 9.51 -7.16 -5.55
C LEU A 15 10.43 -6.34 -4.63
N GLY A 16 10.13 -5.06 -4.48
CA GLY A 16 10.66 -4.24 -3.40
C GLY A 16 10.04 -4.66 -2.08
N VAL A 17 10.38 -5.85 -1.58
CA VAL A 17 10.02 -6.27 -0.22
C VAL A 17 10.88 -5.45 0.74
N THR A 18 10.47 -4.22 1.01
CA THR A 18 11.01 -3.47 2.14
C THR A 18 10.35 -4.03 3.39
N LEU A 19 11.10 -4.84 4.14
CA LEU A 19 10.76 -5.23 5.50
C LEU A 19 10.89 -3.99 6.41
N GLY A 20 9.98 -3.02 6.25
CA GLY A 20 9.76 -1.97 7.23
C GLY A 20 9.12 -2.59 8.46
N ALA A 21 9.77 -2.48 9.60
CA ALA A 21 9.46 -3.16 10.86
C ALA A 21 7.95 -3.25 11.16
N ALA A 22 7.42 -4.48 11.20
CA ALA A 22 6.07 -4.76 11.69
C ALA A 22 6.07 -4.79 13.23
N GLY A 23 5.97 -3.63 13.86
CA GLY A 23 5.60 -3.47 15.27
C GLY A 23 4.14 -3.02 15.42
N PRO A 24 3.44 -3.36 16.51
CA PRO A 24 2.04 -2.95 16.71
C PRO A 24 1.89 -1.42 16.94
N ALA A 25 1.10 -0.81 16.05
CA ALA A 25 0.15 0.31 16.24
C ALA A 25 0.57 1.55 17.06
N GLY A 26 1.42 2.38 16.46
CA GLY A 26 1.37 3.83 16.65
C GLY A 26 1.22 4.50 15.28
N ALA A 27 0.47 5.60 15.20
CA ALA A 27 0.42 6.43 14.00
C ALA A 27 1.84 6.91 13.65
N ALA A 28 2.28 6.67 12.42
CA ALA A 28 3.61 7.04 11.97
C ALA A 28 3.57 7.59 10.54
N ILE A 29 4.48 8.53 10.28
CA ILE A 29 4.80 8.97 8.92
C ILE A 29 6.21 8.46 8.61
N SER A 30 6.35 7.76 7.49
CA SER A 30 7.59 7.17 7.02
C SER A 30 7.89 7.64 5.59
N TYR A 31 9.17 7.68 5.24
CA TYR A 31 9.64 8.03 3.90
C TYR A 31 10.44 6.83 3.36
N PRO A 32 9.78 5.89 2.65
CA PRO A 32 10.44 4.73 2.09
C PRO A 32 11.66 5.08 1.25
N SER A 33 12.68 4.21 1.26
CA SER A 33 13.88 4.39 0.42
C SER A 33 13.57 4.37 -1.08
N VAL A 34 12.48 3.73 -1.47
CA VAL A 34 11.94 3.74 -2.85
C VAL A 34 11.29 5.08 -3.22
N GLY A 35 11.06 5.97 -2.24
CA GLY A 35 10.43 7.28 -2.40
C GLY A 35 9.05 7.37 -1.78
N GLY A 36 8.42 8.54 -1.93
CA GLY A 36 7.06 8.78 -1.45
C GLY A 36 6.96 9.11 0.05
N ARG A 37 5.72 9.27 0.51
CA ARG A 37 5.35 9.53 1.90
C ARG A 37 4.29 8.52 2.31
N TRP A 38 4.56 7.78 3.37
CA TRP A 38 3.68 6.74 3.89
C TRP A 38 3.16 7.13 5.28
N ASP A 39 1.86 7.27 5.41
CA ASP A 39 1.15 7.56 6.66
C ASP A 39 0.35 6.31 7.04
N HIS A 40 0.71 5.70 8.16
CA HIS A 40 0.21 4.38 8.54
C HIS A 40 0.11 4.23 10.04
N GLY A 41 -0.70 3.27 10.47
CA GLY A 41 -0.84 2.94 11.88
C GLY A 41 -2.13 2.20 12.16
N ALA A 42 -2.41 2.08 13.45
CA ALA A 42 -3.73 1.71 13.93
C ALA A 42 -4.02 2.46 15.23
N ASP A 43 -5.30 2.70 15.49
CA ASP A 43 -5.82 3.24 16.74
C ASP A 43 -6.90 2.32 17.32
N THR A 44 -7.76 2.81 18.21
CA THR A 44 -8.81 2.00 18.83
C THR A 44 -9.97 1.63 17.89
N LYS A 45 -10.00 2.18 16.67
CA LYS A 45 -11.10 2.03 15.71
C LYS A 45 -10.62 1.49 14.37
N ASP A 46 -9.55 2.06 13.84
CA ASP A 46 -9.12 1.84 12.46
C ASP A 46 -7.65 1.41 12.40
N VAL A 47 -7.32 0.54 11.44
CA VAL A 47 -5.98 0.35 10.90
C VAL A 47 -5.92 1.00 9.53
N TRP A 48 -4.90 1.79 9.24
CA TRP A 48 -4.78 2.50 7.97
C TRP A 48 -3.39 2.41 7.34
N SER A 49 -3.39 2.56 6.02
CA SER A 49 -2.21 2.72 5.18
C SER A 49 -2.56 3.73 4.08
N HIS A 50 -1.89 4.88 4.11
CA HIS A 50 -2.02 5.94 3.13
C HIS A 50 -0.66 6.23 2.52
N TYR A 51 -0.47 5.87 1.25
CA TYR A 51 0.82 6.01 0.59
C TYR A 51 0.71 6.89 -0.63
N TYR A 52 1.50 7.97 -0.63
CA TYR A 52 1.72 8.85 -1.77
C TYR A 52 3.06 8.52 -2.42
N HIS A 53 3.08 8.37 -3.75
CA HIS A 53 4.31 8.23 -4.51
C HIS A 53 4.36 9.23 -5.69
N PRO A 54 5.43 10.03 -5.84
CA PRO A 54 5.48 11.08 -6.86
C PRO A 54 5.64 10.54 -8.30
N SER A 55 6.40 9.45 -8.48
CA SER A 55 6.81 8.97 -9.81
C SER A 55 6.38 7.56 -10.20
N LEU A 56 5.95 6.71 -9.27
CA LEU A 56 5.69 5.29 -9.52
C LEU A 56 4.24 4.90 -9.19
N ILE A 57 3.78 3.84 -9.86
CA ILE A 57 2.50 3.19 -9.57
C ILE A 57 2.63 2.52 -8.20
N HIS A 58 1.62 2.68 -7.36
CA HIS A 58 1.71 2.23 -5.97
C HIS A 58 0.33 1.84 -5.42
N LYS A 59 0.29 1.13 -4.29
CA LYS A 59 -0.95 0.82 -3.57
C LYS A 59 -0.73 0.79 -2.07
N SER A 60 -1.83 0.87 -1.33
CA SER A 60 -1.87 0.69 0.11
C SER A 60 -2.70 -0.53 0.48
N SER A 61 -2.30 -1.24 1.52
CA SER A 61 -3.02 -2.40 2.05
C SER A 61 -3.06 -2.38 3.57
N THR A 62 -4.13 -2.92 4.15
CA THR A 62 -4.26 -3.11 5.60
C THR A 62 -4.62 -4.55 5.91
N TYR A 63 -4.14 -5.05 7.05
CA TYR A 63 -4.58 -6.31 7.65
C TYR A 63 -5.31 -5.99 8.95
N GLY A 64 -6.63 -5.88 8.86
CA GLY A 64 -7.54 -5.54 9.95
C GLY A 64 -8.51 -6.66 10.26
N GLN A 65 -9.65 -6.32 10.85
CA GLN A 65 -10.71 -7.24 11.23
C GLN A 65 -11.22 -8.05 10.02
N ASN A 66 -11.24 -7.43 8.84
CA ASN A 66 -11.73 -8.04 7.61
C ASN A 66 -10.61 -8.72 6.80
N GLY A 67 -9.47 -9.00 7.42
CA GLY A 67 -8.31 -9.64 6.78
C GLY A 67 -7.51 -8.66 5.92
N LEU A 68 -6.82 -9.18 4.89
CA LEU A 68 -6.03 -8.36 3.98
C LEU A 68 -6.94 -7.64 2.99
N ARG A 69 -6.89 -6.32 2.97
CA ARG A 69 -7.60 -5.46 2.02
C ARG A 69 -6.66 -4.47 1.36
N SER A 70 -7.00 -4.04 0.15
CA SER A 70 -6.15 -3.17 -0.67
C SER A 70 -6.95 -2.06 -1.33
N SER A 71 -6.28 -0.91 -1.55
CA SER A 71 -6.78 0.22 -2.34
C SER A 71 -6.85 -0.06 -3.86
N GLY A 72 -6.27 -1.18 -4.32
CA GLY A 72 -5.88 -1.36 -5.72
C GLY A 72 -4.68 -0.48 -6.10
N TRP A 73 -4.15 -0.66 -7.32
CA TRP A 73 -3.02 0.13 -7.84
C TRP A 73 -3.47 1.54 -8.27
N HIS A 74 -2.74 2.54 -7.78
CA HIS A 74 -2.91 3.96 -8.10
C HIS A 74 -1.74 4.46 -8.95
N ARG A 75 -2.03 5.42 -9.82
CA ARG A 75 -1.02 6.06 -10.67
C ARG A 75 -0.05 6.92 -9.85
N ALA A 76 1.11 7.21 -10.42
CA ALA A 76 2.05 8.18 -9.87
C ALA A 76 1.40 9.53 -9.57
N ASN A 77 1.98 10.25 -8.62
CA ASN A 77 1.54 11.56 -8.14
C ASN A 77 0.10 11.57 -7.59
N THR A 78 -0.31 10.46 -6.97
CA THR A 78 -1.56 10.36 -6.21
C THR A 78 -1.29 9.69 -4.88
N THR A 79 -2.28 9.72 -3.99
CA THR A 79 -2.25 8.99 -2.72
C THR A 79 -3.20 7.80 -2.84
N SER A 80 -2.67 6.60 -2.59
CA SER A 80 -3.49 5.41 -2.35
C SER A 80 -3.97 5.38 -0.90
N TYR A 81 -5.26 5.13 -0.69
CA TYR A 81 -5.86 5.07 0.64
C TYR A 81 -6.44 3.70 0.91
N GLN A 82 -6.08 3.10 2.04
CA GLN A 82 -6.74 1.92 2.54
C GLN A 82 -6.83 1.96 4.06
N TRP A 83 -8.04 1.74 4.58
CA TRP A 83 -8.29 1.52 6.00
C TRP A 83 -9.24 0.35 6.20
N ASP A 84 -9.21 -0.21 7.40
CA ASP A 84 -10.10 -1.29 7.82
C ASP A 84 -10.36 -1.18 9.33
N GLU A 85 -11.41 -1.85 9.81
CA GLU A 85 -11.66 -1.97 11.25
C GLU A 85 -10.47 -2.64 11.95
N VAL A 86 -10.13 -2.14 13.13
CA VAL A 86 -9.01 -2.65 13.91
C VAL A 86 -9.31 -4.03 14.51
N ARG A 87 -8.29 -4.89 14.57
CA ARG A 87 -8.29 -6.15 15.36
C ARG A 87 -7.81 -5.89 16.77
N LEU A 88 -8.15 -6.79 17.69
CA LEU A 88 -7.60 -6.78 19.05
C LEU A 88 -6.06 -6.80 19.08
N PHE A 89 -5.43 -7.51 18.13
CA PHE A 89 -3.98 -7.56 17.97
C PHE A 89 -3.60 -7.90 16.53
N GLY A 90 -2.34 -7.63 16.17
CA GLY A 90 -1.78 -8.03 14.87
C GLY A 90 -2.23 -7.18 13.69
N ASN A 91 -2.69 -5.95 13.94
CA ASN A 91 -2.95 -4.96 12.89
C ASN A 91 -1.68 -4.65 12.11
N LYS A 92 -1.79 -4.60 10.78
CA LYS A 92 -0.66 -4.28 9.90
C LYS A 92 -1.09 -3.34 8.79
N ALA A 93 -0.17 -2.48 8.39
CA ALA A 93 -0.28 -1.62 7.25
C ALA A 93 0.86 -1.94 6.28
N TYR A 94 0.58 -1.87 4.98
CA TYR A 94 1.55 -2.13 3.91
C TYR A 94 1.39 -1.10 2.80
N TYR A 95 2.47 -0.90 2.07
CA TYR A 95 2.47 -0.23 0.78
C TYR A 95 3.24 -1.10 -0.23
N ASP A 96 2.90 -0.96 -1.51
CA ASP A 96 3.62 -1.60 -2.60
C ASP A 96 3.86 -0.58 -3.71
N VAL A 97 4.96 -0.74 -4.44
CA VAL A 97 5.36 0.07 -5.59
C VAL A 97 5.65 -0.87 -6.76
N ALA A 98 5.29 -0.46 -7.97
CA ALA A 98 5.55 -1.18 -9.22
C ALA A 98 6.60 -0.46 -10.08
#